data_AF-A0A2H0WG50-F1
#
_entry.id   AF-A0A2H0WG50-F1
#
_cell.length_a   1.000
_cell.length_b   1.000
_cell.length_c   1.000
_cell.angle_alpha   90.00
_cell.angle_beta   90.00
_cell.angle_gamma   90.00
#
_symmetry.space_group_name_H-M   'P 1'
#
loop_
_entity.id
_entity.type
_entity.pdbx_description
1 polymer ?
#
loop_
_entity_poly.entity_id
_entity_poly.type
_entity_poly.pdbx_seq_one_letter_code
_entity_poly.pdbx_strand_id
1 'polypeptide(L)'
;RSPSQLITELIKALNAYSNTLPKAREWEALAAFILALRHHFPKVYQRLESMSSTANMMISKNDSGRLLKLRRIAIANMSEYL
;
A
#
# COMPACT_ATOMS: atom_id res chain seq x y z
N ARG A 1 -10.15 11.70 -7.93
CA ARG A 1 -10.46 11.18 -6.58
C ARG A 1 -9.67 11.99 -5.57
N SER A 2 -10.20 12.36 -4.41
CA SER A 2 -9.40 13.12 -3.43
C SER A 2 -8.39 12.20 -2.73
N PRO A 3 -7.19 12.70 -2.34
CA PRO A 3 -6.20 11.91 -1.58
C PRO A 3 -6.79 11.28 -0.31
N SER A 4 -7.76 11.95 0.32
CA SER A 4 -8.48 11.44 1.49
C SER A 4 -9.31 10.19 1.18
N GLN A 5 -10.02 10.13 0.04
CA GLN A 5 -10.77 8.93 -0.37
C GLN A 5 -9.85 7.74 -0.60
N LEU A 6 -8.67 7.97 -1.20
CA LEU A 6 -7.70 6.91 -1.47
C LEU A 6 -7.17 6.30 -0.17
N ILE A 7 -6.86 7.13 0.83
CA ILE A 7 -6.44 6.66 2.16
C ILE A 7 -7.56 5.85 2.84
N THR A 8 -8.81 6.32 2.78
CA THR A 8 -9.94 5.60 3.39
C THR A 8 -10.15 4.21 2.79
N GLU A 9 -10.08 4.08 1.46
CA GLU A 9 -10.22 2.79 0.78
C GLU A 9 -9.04 1.85 1.09
N LEU A 10 -7.83 2.39 1.20
CA LEU A 10 -6.64 1.64 1.63
C LEU A 10 -6.78 1.09 3.05
N ILE A 11 -7.29 1.89 3.98
CA ILE A 11 -7.51 1.47 5.37
C ILE A 11 -8.57 0.36 5.43
N LYS A 12 -9.68 0.49 4.67
CA LYS A 12 -10.68 -0.58 4.57
C LYS A 12 -10.07 -1.86 4.04
N ALA A 13 -9.25 -1.78 3.00
CA ALA A 13 -8.56 -2.94 2.44
C ALA A 13 -7.64 -3.57 3.51
N LEU A 14 -6.80 -2.79 4.18
CA LEU A 14 -5.91 -3.25 5.25
C LEU A 14 -6.67 -3.95 6.40
N ASN A 15 -7.80 -3.40 6.82
CA ASN A 15 -8.64 -3.99 7.86
C ASN A 15 -9.38 -5.25 7.39
N ALA A 16 -9.72 -5.35 6.11
CA ALA A 16 -10.25 -6.60 5.55
C ALA A 16 -9.17 -7.71 5.58
N TYR A 17 -7.91 -7.36 5.27
CA TYR A 17 -6.78 -8.29 5.31
C TYR A 17 -6.33 -8.71 6.72
N SER A 18 -6.56 -7.90 7.75
CA SER A 18 -6.26 -8.34 9.12
C SER A 18 -7.21 -9.43 9.61
N ASN A 19 -8.44 -9.47 9.06
CA ASN A 19 -9.50 -10.39 9.49
C ASN A 19 -9.64 -11.64 8.62
N THR A 20 -8.91 -11.74 7.50
CA THR A 20 -8.98 -12.89 6.57
C THR A 20 -7.58 -13.33 6.14
N LEU A 21 -7.36 -14.64 5.99
CA LEU A 21 -6.12 -15.19 5.42
C LEU A 21 -5.96 -14.66 3.99
N PRO A 22 -5.00 -13.76 3.73
CA PRO A 22 -4.90 -13.11 2.43
C PRO A 22 -4.51 -14.12 1.35
N LYS A 23 -5.11 -14.01 0.16
CA LYS A 23 -4.51 -14.60 -1.03
C LYS A 23 -3.15 -13.93 -1.25
N ALA A 24 -2.09 -14.73 -1.43
CA ALA A 24 -0.71 -14.21 -1.53
C ALA A 24 -0.54 -13.06 -2.54
N ARG A 25 -1.27 -13.10 -3.67
CA ARG A 25 -1.20 -12.07 -4.73
C ARG A 25 -1.77 -10.71 -4.32
N GLU A 26 -2.87 -10.72 -3.59
CA GLU A 26 -3.57 -9.53 -3.13
C GLU A 26 -2.73 -8.81 -2.06
N TRP A 27 -2.11 -9.59 -1.18
CA TRP A 27 -1.15 -9.08 -0.20
C TRP A 27 0.07 -8.43 -0.86
N GLU A 28 0.66 -9.08 -1.87
CA GLU A 28 1.79 -8.56 -2.63
C GLU A 28 1.46 -7.23 -3.34
N ALA A 29 0.27 -7.13 -3.92
CA ALA A 29 -0.19 -5.92 -4.59
C ALA A 29 -0.36 -4.76 -3.60
N LEU A 30 -0.96 -5.02 -2.43
CA LEU A 30 -1.13 -4.01 -1.39
C LEU A 30 0.20 -3.55 -0.81
N ALA A 31 1.11 -4.49 -0.52
CA ALA A 31 2.45 -4.18 -0.03
C ALA A 31 3.24 -3.33 -1.03
N ALA A 32 3.14 -3.65 -2.33
CA ALA A 32 3.78 -2.89 -3.40
C ALA A 32 3.21 -1.46 -3.51
N PHE A 33 1.90 -1.31 -3.32
CA PHE A 33 1.23 -0.01 -3.31
C PHE A 33 1.67 0.83 -2.11
N ILE A 34 1.71 0.24 -0.91
CA ILE A 34 2.17 0.94 0.29
C ILE A 34 3.64 1.34 0.17
N LEU A 35 4.48 0.46 -0.38
CA LEU A 35 5.88 0.76 -0.66
C LEU A 35 6.05 1.90 -1.67
N ALA A 36 5.23 1.93 -2.72
CA ALA A 36 5.20 3.02 -3.69
C ALA A 36 4.80 4.35 -3.05
N LEU A 37 3.77 4.35 -2.19
CA LEU A 37 3.39 5.54 -1.40
C LEU A 37 4.52 6.02 -0.50
N ARG A 38 5.20 5.11 0.20
CA ARG A 38 6.33 5.45 1.07
C ARG A 38 7.44 6.20 0.34
N HIS A 39 7.77 5.77 -0.89
CA HIS A 39 8.86 6.36 -1.66
C HIS A 39 8.48 7.61 -2.44
N HIS A 40 7.30 7.61 -3.09
CA HIS A 40 6.93 8.68 -4.03
C HIS A 40 5.95 9.70 -3.44
N PHE A 41 5.20 9.33 -2.40
CA PHE A 41 4.21 10.20 -1.76
C PHE A 41 4.33 10.13 -0.22
N PRO A 42 5.49 10.52 0.35
CA PRO A 42 5.79 10.30 1.78
C PRO A 42 4.78 10.98 2.72
N LYS A 43 4.20 12.12 2.33
CA LYS A 43 3.16 12.81 3.11
C LYS A 43 1.86 12.00 3.19
N VAL A 44 1.49 11.33 2.09
CA VAL A 44 0.31 10.45 2.03
C VAL A 44 0.57 9.18 2.86
N TYR A 45 1.77 8.63 2.75
CA TYR A 45 2.19 7.48 3.54
C TYR A 45 2.22 7.77 5.04
N GLN A 46 2.79 8.90 5.48
CA GLN A 46 2.79 9.28 6.91
C GLN A 46 1.37 9.38 7.48
N ARG A 47 0.43 9.91 6.69
CA ARG A 47 -0.99 9.97 7.08
C ARG A 47 -1.64 8.60 7.11
N LEU A 48 -1.26 7.68 6.22
CA LEU A 48 -1.73 6.30 6.27
C LEU A 48 -1.17 5.55 7.48
N GLU A 49 0.13 5.71 7.76
CA GLU A 49 0.84 5.09 8.87
C GLU A 49 0.28 5.53 10.23
N SER A 50 -0.03 6.81 10.39
CA SER A 50 -0.66 7.30 11.63
C SER A 50 -2.08 6.76 11.85
N MET A 51 -2.72 6.25 10.80
CA MET A 51 -4.08 5.71 10.84
C MET A 51 -4.12 4.17 10.82
N SER A 52 -3.02 3.48 10.48
CA SER A 52 -2.97 2.02 10.40
C SER A 52 -1.54 1.48 10.59
N SER A 53 -1.31 0.79 11.72
CA SER A 53 -0.06 0.08 12.02
C SER A 53 0.19 -1.10 11.08
N THR A 54 -0.86 -1.68 10.50
CA THR A 54 -0.80 -2.78 9.54
C THR A 54 -0.01 -2.41 8.28
N ALA A 55 -0.06 -1.13 7.87
CA ALA A 55 0.66 -0.66 6.68
C ALA A 55 2.17 -0.86 6.82
N ASN A 56 2.74 -0.53 7.99
CA ASN A 56 4.17 -0.67 8.25
C ASN A 56 4.59 -2.16 8.37
N MET A 57 3.73 -2.98 8.99
CA MET A 57 3.95 -4.44 9.10
C MET A 57 3.98 -5.16 7.75
N MET A 58 3.30 -4.66 6.72
CA MET A 58 3.32 -5.27 5.38
C MET A 58 4.65 -5.04 4.66
N ILE A 59 5.27 -3.89 4.83
CA ILE A 59 6.51 -3.56 4.11
C ILE A 59 7.72 -4.25 4.74
N SER A 60 7.75 -4.35 6.07
CA SER A 60 8.90 -4.91 6.81
C SER A 60 9.15 -6.40 6.53
N LYS A 61 8.17 -7.12 5.99
CA LYS A 61 8.26 -8.57 5.76
C LYS A 61 8.65 -9.00 4.34
N ASN A 62 8.70 -8.11 3.35
CA ASN A 62 8.65 -8.58 1.95
C ASN A 62 9.48 -7.82 0.92
N ASP A 63 10.75 -7.52 1.23
CA ASP A 63 11.73 -7.03 0.25
C ASP A 63 12.19 -8.14 -0.72
N SER A 64 11.26 -8.66 -1.53
CA SER A 64 11.56 -9.58 -2.62
C SER A 64 11.67 -8.85 -3.96
N GLY A 65 12.49 -9.36 -4.89
CA GLY A 65 12.62 -8.79 -6.24
C GLY A 65 11.30 -8.68 -7.01
N ARG A 66 10.31 -9.50 -6.65
CA ARG A 66 8.93 -9.45 -7.16
C ARG A 66 8.16 -8.23 -6.66
N LEU A 67 8.33 -7.85 -5.40
CA LEU A 67 7.72 -6.65 -4.82
C LEU A 67 8.25 -5.38 -5.52
N LEU A 68 9.53 -5.33 -5.87
CA LEU A 68 10.12 -4.21 -6.61
C LEU A 68 9.49 -4.04 -8.00
N LYS A 69 9.16 -5.14 -8.69
CA LYS A 69 8.46 -5.09 -9.99
C LYS A 69 7.03 -4.55 -9.82
N LEU A 70 6.29 -5.06 -8.83
CA LEU A 70 4.94 -4.59 -8.52
C LEU A 70 4.93 -3.13 -8.07
N ARG A 71 5.97 -2.67 -7.35
CA ARG A 71 6.14 -1.26 -6.98
C ARG A 71 6.20 -0.36 -8.21
N ARG A 72 6.96 -0.74 -9.25
CA ARG A 72 7.05 0.05 -10.49
C ARG A 72 5.68 0.19 -11.18
N ILE A 73 4.90 -0.89 -11.20
CA ILE A 73 3.53 -0.88 -11.75
C ILE A 73 2.63 0.01 -10.90
N ALA A 74 2.72 -0.10 -9.57
CA ALA A 74 1.93 0.72 -8.65
C ALA A 74 2.24 2.21 -8.81
N ILE A 75 3.51 2.59 -8.97
CA ILE A 75 3.92 3.98 -9.22
C ILE A 75 3.33 4.50 -10.53
N ALA A 76 3.43 3.73 -11.62
CA ALA A 76 2.89 4.11 -12.92
C ALA A 76 1.37 4.34 -12.86
N ASN A 77 0.65 3.47 -12.15
CA ASN A 77 -0.79 3.63 -11.96
C ASN A 77 -1.09 4.85 -11.06
N MET A 78 -0.31 5.09 -10.00
CA MET A 78 -0.53 6.24 -9.11
C MET A 78 -0.30 7.59 -9.78
N SER A 79 0.68 7.70 -10.70
CA SER A 79 0.95 8.94 -11.44
C SER A 79 -0.20 9.39 -12.33
N GLU A 80 -1.16 8.51 -12.63
CA GLU A 80 -2.39 8.88 -13.34
C GLU A 80 -3.45 9.49 -12.42
N TYR A 81 -3.31 9.34 -11.10
CA TYR A 81 -4.35 9.69 -10.11
C TYR A 81 -3.94 10.74 -9.07
N LEU A 82 -2.64 11.04 -8.93
CA LEU A 82 -2.05 11.97 -7.96
C LEU A 82 -1.18 13.02 -8.67
#